data_AF-A0A2T1G4H2-F1
#
_entry.id   AF-A0A2T1G4H2-F1
#
_cell.length_a   1.000
_cell.length_b   1.000
_cell.length_c   1.000
_cell.angle_alpha   90.00
_cell.angle_beta   90.00
_cell.angle_gamma   90.00
#
_symmetry.space_group_name_H-M   'P 1'
#
loop_
_entity.id
_entity.type
_entity.pdbx_description
1 polymer ?
#
loop_
_entity_poly.entity_id
_entity_poly.type
_entity_poly.pdbx_seq_one_letter_code
_entity_poly.pdbx_strand_id
1 'polypeptide(L)'
;MTTLIDYVKASTGFTESTIAAVTNSTIAFLSANLRNGEEVRLEGLGTFKVIDKPERPGRNPRTGEPITLKPSRKPKLTFAKSFLTNIQPDPNAVVVPAQVESTIPAAVIPPIPAEVIPPIPADLLPSPTVIPPIPTDLLSPTIPELLWQIKAPDDSFIQVATSELSGWGVIATTPVYSPATGWKLAGKVPELAGIV
;
A
#
# COMPACT_ATOMS: atom_id res chain seq x y z
N MET A 1 -14.65 7.07 26.49
CA MET A 1 -14.07 7.50 25.20
C MET A 1 -13.52 6.26 24.53
N THR A 2 -13.99 5.93 23.32
CA THR A 2 -13.43 4.83 22.53
C THR A 2 -12.10 5.29 21.92
N THR A 3 -11.03 4.51 22.09
CA THR A 3 -9.76 4.80 21.43
C THR A 3 -9.76 4.23 20.01
N LEU A 4 -8.89 4.74 19.13
CA LEU A 4 -8.73 4.19 17.78
C LEU A 4 -8.37 2.69 17.83
N ILE A 5 -7.52 2.30 18.78
CA ILE A 5 -7.05 0.93 18.94
C ILE A 5 -8.23 0.01 19.30
N ASP A 6 -9.09 0.42 20.22
CA ASP A 6 -10.28 -0.34 20.61
C ASP A 6 -11.24 -0.54 19.43
N TYR A 7 -11.46 0.50 18.63
CA TYR A 7 -12.32 0.44 17.45
C TYR A 7 -11.75 -0.50 16.38
N VAL A 8 -10.46 -0.38 16.07
CA VAL A 8 -9.79 -1.24 15.07
C VAL A 8 -9.76 -2.69 15.55
N LYS A 9 -9.50 -2.93 16.84
CA LYS A 9 -9.55 -4.27 17.44
C LYS A 9 -10.94 -4.91 17.29
N ALA A 10 -12.00 -4.17 17.60
CA ALA A 10 -13.37 -4.65 17.49
C ALA A 10 -13.79 -4.97 16.05
N SER A 11 -13.29 -4.20 15.06
CA SER A 11 -13.66 -4.34 13.65
C SER A 11 -12.80 -5.36 12.87
N THR A 12 -11.54 -5.56 13.27
CA THR A 12 -10.59 -6.41 12.52
C THR A 12 -10.20 -7.70 13.25
N GLY A 13 -10.38 -7.76 14.57
CA GLY A 13 -9.95 -8.90 15.39
C GLY A 13 -8.44 -9.03 15.61
N PHE A 14 -7.63 -8.07 15.14
CA PHE A 14 -6.18 -8.10 15.35
C PHE A 14 -5.80 -7.84 16.81
N THR A 15 -4.60 -8.31 17.18
CA THR A 15 -4.05 -8.05 18.51
C THR A 15 -3.72 -6.56 18.68
N GLU A 16 -3.84 -6.09 19.92
CA GLU A 16 -3.56 -4.70 20.28
C GLU A 16 -2.13 -4.27 19.91
N SER A 17 -1.16 -5.17 20.12
CA SER A 17 0.24 -4.95 19.77
C SER A 17 0.43 -4.73 18.26
N THR A 18 -0.23 -5.54 17.43
CA THR A 18 -0.18 -5.40 15.97
C THR A 18 -0.77 -4.05 15.53
N ILE A 19 -1.93 -3.67 16.08
CA ILE A 19 -2.60 -2.41 15.74
C ILE A 19 -1.75 -1.19 16.16
N ALA A 20 -1.15 -1.26 17.35
CA ALA A 20 -0.25 -0.23 17.83
C ALA A 20 1.00 -0.10 16.94
N ALA A 21 1.59 -1.22 16.53
CA ALA A 21 2.73 -1.24 15.62
C ALA A 21 2.38 -0.62 14.25
N VAL A 22 1.24 -0.98 13.67
CA VAL A 22 0.76 -0.40 12.40
C VAL A 22 0.51 1.10 12.51
N THR A 23 -0.14 1.53 13.59
CA THR A 23 -0.43 2.96 13.82
C THR A 23 0.88 3.75 13.99
N ASN A 24 1.81 3.25 14.79
CA ASN A 24 3.11 3.87 15.01
C ASN A 24 3.93 3.94 13.72
N SER A 25 3.95 2.86 12.92
CA SER A 25 4.63 2.82 11.63
C SER A 25 4.03 3.83 10.65
N THR A 26 2.70 3.98 10.62
CA THR A 26 2.02 4.97 9.78
C THR A 26 2.41 6.41 10.17
N ILE A 27 2.46 6.72 11.47
CA ILE A 27 2.89 8.04 11.96
C ILE A 27 4.37 8.29 11.61
N ALA A 28 5.22 7.28 11.79
CA ALA A 28 6.64 7.36 11.44
C ALA A 28 6.82 7.64 9.94
N PHE A 29 6.10 6.91 9.07
CA PHE A 29 6.09 7.12 7.63
C PHE A 29 5.68 8.56 7.28
N LEU A 30 4.56 9.07 7.81
CA LEU A 30 4.15 10.45 7.57
C LEU A 30 5.22 11.45 8.01
N SER A 31 5.81 11.26 9.19
CA SER A 31 6.81 12.17 9.73
C SER A 31 8.09 12.23 8.87
N ALA A 32 8.52 11.09 8.32
CA ALA A 32 9.71 10.99 7.48
C ALA A 32 9.49 11.71 6.13
N ASN A 33 8.40 11.42 5.44
CA ASN A 33 8.07 12.05 4.15
C ASN A 33 7.87 13.57 4.31
N LEU A 34 7.12 14.00 5.34
CA LEU A 34 6.90 15.42 5.58
C LEU A 34 8.20 16.15 5.95
N ARG A 35 9.15 15.50 6.63
CA ARG A 35 10.46 16.09 6.91
C ARG A 35 11.24 16.38 5.63
N ASN A 36 11.11 15.52 4.62
CA ASN A 36 11.71 15.69 3.30
C ASN A 36 10.99 16.77 2.46
N GLY A 37 9.83 17.25 2.91
CA GLY A 37 8.99 18.20 2.15
C GLY A 37 8.12 17.51 1.10
N GLU A 38 8.02 16.17 1.13
CA GLU A 38 7.20 15.40 0.21
C GLU A 38 5.72 15.49 0.59
N GLU A 39 4.87 15.46 -0.43
CA GLU A 39 3.42 15.41 -0.26
C GLU A 39 2.97 13.95 -0.13
N VAL A 40 2.23 13.64 0.93
CA VAL A 40 1.69 12.29 1.18
C VAL A 40 0.17 12.33 1.02
N ARG A 41 -0.36 11.50 0.13
CA ARG A 41 -1.80 11.33 -0.06
C ARG A 41 -2.27 10.06 0.64
N LEU A 42 -3.18 10.19 1.58
CA LEU A 42 -3.91 9.08 2.19
C LEU A 42 -5.30 8.98 1.55
N GLU A 43 -5.56 7.86 0.89
CA GLU A 43 -6.86 7.58 0.28
C GLU A 43 -7.98 7.61 1.34
N GLY A 44 -9.12 8.18 0.98
CA GLY A 44 -10.25 8.34 1.89
C GLY A 44 -10.12 9.47 2.92
N LEU A 45 -8.91 9.85 3.35
CA LEU A 45 -8.69 10.93 4.33
C LEU A 45 -8.35 12.27 3.66
N GLY A 46 -7.30 12.30 2.85
CA GLY A 46 -6.81 13.55 2.25
C GLY A 46 -5.30 13.59 2.04
N THR A 47 -4.78 14.81 1.88
CA THR A 47 -3.40 15.10 1.49
C THR A 47 -2.67 15.85 2.59
N PHE A 48 -1.49 15.36 2.96
CA PHE A 48 -0.55 16.00 3.88
C PHE A 48 0.56 16.67 3.10
N LYS A 49 0.79 17.95 3.36
CA LYS A 49 1.88 18.72 2.76
C LYS A 49 2.56 19.60 3.78
N VAL A 50 3.83 19.94 3.55
CA VAL A 50 4.52 20.94 4.37
C VAL A 50 4.44 22.30 3.70
N ILE A 51 4.22 23.33 4.51
CA ILE A 51 4.23 24.72 4.09
C ILE A 51 5.33 25.44 4.86
N ASP A 52 6.28 26.01 4.12
CA ASP A 52 7.24 26.97 4.64
C ASP A 52 6.54 28.32 4.87
N LYS A 53 6.55 28.77 6.12
CA LYS A 53 6.15 30.13 6.47
C LYS A 53 7.39 31.02 6.47
N PRO A 54 7.43 32.09 5.65
CA PRO A 54 8.57 32.98 5.62
C PRO A 54 8.67 33.79 6.91
N GLU A 55 9.84 34.39 7.09
CA GLU A 55 10.05 35.39 8.14
C GLU A 55 9.05 36.54 7.98
N ARG A 56 8.43 36.94 9.09
CA ARG A 56 7.50 38.07 9.09
C ARG A 56 7.51 38.82 10.42
N PRO A 57 7.23 40.13 10.41
CA PRO A 57 7.04 40.87 11.65
C PRO A 57 5.78 40.36 12.38
N GLY A 58 5.89 40.24 13.70
CA GLY A 58 4.77 39.99 14.61
C GLY A 58 4.92 40.79 15.90
N ARG A 59 4.02 40.53 16.86
CA ARG A 59 4.03 41.17 18.18
C ARG A 59 4.00 40.12 19.26
N ASN A 60 4.72 40.38 20.35
CA ASN A 60 4.64 39.55 21.54
C ASN A 60 3.26 39.74 22.19
N PRO A 61 2.44 38.69 22.35
CA PRO A 61 1.10 38.83 22.94
C PRO A 61 1.14 39.28 24.41
N ARG A 62 2.27 39.14 25.11
CA ARG A 62 2.43 39.54 26.51
C ARG A 62 2.98 40.97 26.69
N THR A 63 3.86 41.44 25.80
CA THR A 63 4.54 42.75 25.96
C THR A 63 4.20 43.76 24.87
N GLY A 64 3.58 43.34 23.76
CA GLY A 64 3.23 44.21 22.63
C GLY A 64 4.40 44.64 21.75
N GLU A 65 5.63 44.32 22.15
CA GLU A 65 6.85 44.66 21.41
C GLU A 65 6.91 43.96 20.06
N PRO A 66 7.49 44.62 19.03
CA PRO A 66 7.70 44.01 17.72
C PRO A 66 8.73 42.88 17.84
N ILE A 67 8.35 41.69 17.39
CA ILE A 67 9.22 40.52 17.32
C ILE A 67 9.26 40.00 15.89
N THR A 68 10.44 39.62 15.42
CA THR A 68 10.59 38.93 14.14
C THR A 68 10.31 37.44 14.34
N LEU A 69 9.28 36.91 13.67
CA LEU A 69 8.99 35.48 13.71
C LEU A 69 9.88 34.77 12.69
N LYS A 70 10.77 33.92 13.19
CA LYS A 70 11.65 33.08 12.37
C LYS A 70 10.85 32.25 11.35
N PRO A 71 11.43 31.95 10.17
CA PRO A 71 10.79 31.07 9.21
C PRO A 71 10.55 29.69 9.84
N SER A 72 9.40 29.09 9.52
CA SER A 72 8.97 27.85 10.16
C SER A 72 8.19 26.98 9.19
N ARG A 73 8.53 25.69 9.16
CA ARG A 73 7.80 24.66 8.42
C ARG A 73 6.63 24.15 9.25
N LYS A 74 5.44 24.11 8.66
CA LYS A 74 4.25 23.55 9.30
C LYS A 74 3.57 22.52 8.40
N PRO A 75 3.14 21.37 8.94
CA PRO A 75 2.31 20.45 8.19
C PRO A 75 0.92 21.05 7.99
N LYS A 76 0.34 20.85 6.81
CA LYS A 76 -1.05 21.16 6.47
C LYS A 76 -1.70 19.88 5.95
N LEU A 77 -2.81 19.52 6.57
CA LEU A 77 -3.71 18.47 6.08
C LEU A 77 -4.84 19.13 5.29
N THR A 78 -5.11 18.62 4.09
CA THR A 78 -6.27 18.98 3.26
C THR A 78 -7.15 17.75 3.12
N PHE A 79 -8.35 17.78 3.68
CA PHE A 79 -9.26 16.64 3.66
C PHE A 79 -9.85 16.39 2.27
N ALA A 80 -10.04 15.12 1.93
CA ALA A 80 -10.73 14.71 0.72
C ALA A 80 -12.23 15.04 0.81
N LYS A 81 -12.87 15.29 -0.34
CA LYS A 81 -14.31 15.55 -0.41
C LYS A 81 -15.13 14.40 0.19
N SER A 82 -14.73 13.16 -0.06
CA SER A 82 -15.34 11.96 0.52
C SER A 82 -15.40 11.98 2.04
N PHE A 83 -14.31 12.43 2.69
CA PHE A 83 -14.23 12.54 4.14
C PHE A 83 -15.18 13.61 4.66
N LEU A 84 -15.21 14.77 4.00
CA LEU A 84 -16.07 15.89 4.39
C LEU A 84 -17.56 15.55 4.24
N THR A 85 -17.94 14.86 3.16
CA THR A 85 -19.34 14.42 2.94
C THR A 85 -19.81 13.47 4.04
N ASN A 86 -18.96 12.57 4.54
CA ASN A 86 -19.34 11.63 5.60
C ASN A 86 -19.56 12.31 6.96
N ILE A 87 -18.92 13.46 7.20
CA ILE A 87 -18.98 14.20 8.47
C ILE A 87 -20.13 15.22 8.49
N GLN A 88 -20.59 15.64 7.31
CA GLN A 88 -21.69 16.60 7.23
C GLN A 88 -23.01 15.91 7.62
N PRO A 89 -23.77 16.44 8.59
CA PRO A 89 -25.11 15.97 8.86
C PRO A 89 -26.00 16.38 7.68
N ASP A 90 -26.48 15.39 6.93
CA ASP A 90 -27.44 15.62 5.86
C ASP A 90 -28.77 16.12 6.48
N PRO A 91 -29.35 17.26 6.04
CA PRO A 91 -30.66 17.70 6.51
C PRO A 91 -31.83 16.81 6.02
N ASN A 92 -31.56 15.77 5.22
CA ASN A 92 -32.56 14.83 4.68
C ASN A 92 -32.04 13.38 4.52
N ALA A 93 -31.06 12.93 5.30
CA ALA A 93 -30.59 11.55 5.22
C ALA A 93 -31.65 10.58 5.77
N VAL A 94 -32.43 9.99 4.86
CA VAL A 94 -33.07 8.70 5.09
C VAL A 94 -31.96 7.71 5.38
N VAL A 95 -31.93 7.23 6.62
CA VAL A 95 -31.06 6.17 7.11
C VAL A 95 -31.29 4.95 6.22
N VAL A 96 -30.33 4.61 5.36
CA VAL A 96 -30.21 3.25 4.86
C VAL A 96 -29.22 2.55 5.78
N PRO A 97 -29.67 1.77 6.77
CA PRO A 97 -28.78 1.12 7.71
C PRO A 97 -28.00 0.03 6.98
N ALA A 98 -26.68 0.06 7.15
CA ALA A 98 -25.82 -1.06 6.81
C ALA A 98 -26.10 -2.23 7.79
N GLN A 99 -26.81 -3.26 7.33
CA GLN A 99 -26.72 -4.62 7.86
C GLN A 99 -26.72 -5.59 6.68
N VAL A 100 -25.55 -6.13 6.33
CA VAL A 100 -25.12 -7.53 6.52
C VAL A 100 -25.90 -8.50 5.63
N GLU A 101 -25.23 -9.17 4.68
CA GLU A 101 -25.30 -10.63 4.58
C GLU A 101 -24.29 -11.15 3.54
N SER A 102 -23.29 -11.87 4.01
CA SER A 102 -22.65 -12.93 3.23
C SER A 102 -23.66 -14.07 3.07
N THR A 103 -24.50 -14.03 2.04
CA THR A 103 -25.11 -15.24 1.50
C THR A 103 -25.02 -15.17 -0.03
N ILE A 104 -24.53 -16.24 -0.62
CA ILE A 104 -24.80 -16.55 -2.02
C ILE A 104 -26.10 -17.36 -1.97
N PRO A 105 -27.28 -16.78 -2.25
CA PRO A 105 -28.44 -17.58 -2.56
C PRO A 105 -28.33 -18.00 -4.02
N ALA A 106 -28.25 -19.31 -4.25
CA ALA A 106 -28.54 -19.91 -5.53
C ALA A 106 -29.96 -19.50 -5.96
N ALA A 107 -30.06 -18.54 -6.88
CA ALA A 107 -31.31 -18.15 -7.51
C ALA A 107 -31.18 -18.35 -9.02
N VAL A 108 -31.90 -19.37 -9.47
CA VAL A 108 -32.32 -19.70 -10.84
C VAL A 108 -32.23 -18.52 -11.82
N ILE A 109 -31.35 -18.69 -12.81
CA ILE A 109 -31.26 -17.83 -13.99
C ILE A 109 -32.57 -18.00 -14.79
N PRO A 110 -33.34 -16.94 -15.10
CA PRO A 110 -34.47 -17.05 -16.02
C PRO A 110 -33.94 -17.39 -17.44
N PRO A 111 -34.63 -18.23 -18.23
CA PRO A 111 -34.18 -18.52 -19.59
C PRO A 111 -34.21 -17.23 -20.42
N ILE A 112 -33.03 -16.78 -20.82
CA ILE A 112 -32.88 -15.70 -21.80
C ILE A 112 -33.46 -16.22 -23.13
N PRO A 113 -34.40 -15.52 -23.78
CA PRO A 113 -34.83 -15.87 -25.13
C PRO A 113 -33.63 -15.87 -26.06
N ALA A 114 -33.45 -16.96 -26.82
CA ALA A 114 -32.38 -17.08 -27.79
C ALA A 114 -32.57 -16.09 -28.94
N GLU A 115 -32.06 -14.87 -28.79
CA GLU A 115 -31.92 -13.95 -29.90
C GLU A 115 -30.63 -14.29 -30.65
N VAL A 116 -30.82 -14.77 -31.87
CA VAL A 116 -29.78 -15.19 -32.81
C VAL A 116 -28.97 -13.95 -33.21
N ILE A 117 -27.76 -13.83 -32.67
CA ILE A 117 -26.81 -12.80 -33.09
C ILE A 117 -26.39 -13.12 -34.54
N PRO A 118 -26.54 -12.19 -35.51
CA PRO A 118 -26.10 -12.43 -36.88
C PRO A 118 -24.56 -12.56 -36.95
N PRO A 119 -24.01 -13.42 -37.83
CA PRO A 119 -22.57 -13.55 -37.99
C PRO A 119 -21.95 -12.24 -38.50
N ILE A 120 -20.83 -11.85 -37.89
CA ILE A 120 -20.04 -10.68 -38.28
C ILE A 120 -19.53 -10.89 -39.72
N PRO A 121 -19.73 -9.94 -40.66
CA PRO A 121 -19.21 -10.04 -42.02
C PRO A 121 -17.68 -9.99 -42.03
N ALA A 122 -17.06 -10.92 -42.78
CA ALA A 122 -15.61 -11.15 -42.81
C ALA A 122 -14.77 -10.02 -43.41
N ASP A 123 -15.39 -8.97 -43.98
CA ASP A 123 -14.73 -7.86 -44.67
C ASP A 123 -14.16 -6.78 -43.74
N LEU A 124 -14.33 -6.91 -42.42
CA LEU A 124 -13.77 -5.98 -41.43
C LEU A 124 -12.55 -6.52 -40.67
N LEU A 125 -12.00 -7.67 -41.09
CA LEU A 125 -10.74 -8.14 -40.54
C LEU A 125 -9.59 -7.31 -41.11
N PRO A 126 -8.78 -6.62 -40.28
CA PRO A 126 -7.61 -5.92 -40.76
C PRO A 126 -6.64 -6.92 -41.40
N SER A 127 -6.06 -6.56 -42.56
CA SER A 127 -5.09 -7.40 -43.26
C SER A 127 -3.94 -7.80 -42.32
N PRO A 128 -3.42 -9.05 -42.42
CA PRO A 128 -2.33 -9.49 -41.56
C PRO A 128 -1.09 -8.66 -41.88
N THR A 129 -0.75 -7.74 -40.98
CA THR A 129 0.53 -7.04 -41.01
C THR A 129 1.59 -8.09 -40.67
N VAL A 130 2.52 -8.33 -41.60
CA VAL A 130 3.67 -9.21 -41.38
C VAL A 130 4.52 -8.61 -40.26
N ILE A 131 4.43 -9.19 -39.07
CA ILE A 131 5.25 -8.81 -37.91
C ILE A 131 6.68 -9.29 -38.22
N PRO A 132 7.72 -8.43 -38.17
CA PRO A 132 9.10 -8.88 -38.34
C PRO A 132 9.48 -9.87 -37.23
N PRO A 133 10.36 -10.86 -37.51
CA PRO A 133 10.80 -11.80 -36.49
C PRO A 133 11.55 -11.06 -35.37
N ILE A 134 11.15 -11.32 -34.12
CA ILE A 134 11.79 -10.81 -32.92
C ILE A 134 13.22 -11.36 -32.86
N PRO A 135 14.26 -10.51 -32.67
CA PRO A 135 15.63 -10.96 -32.46
C PRO A 135 15.72 -11.88 -31.24
N THR A 136 16.25 -13.09 -31.42
CA THR A 136 16.31 -14.17 -30.42
C THR A 136 17.39 -13.95 -29.34
N ASP A 137 17.96 -12.75 -29.24
CA ASP A 137 19.11 -12.45 -28.37
C ASP A 137 18.76 -11.88 -26.99
N LEU A 138 17.47 -11.85 -26.61
CA LEU A 138 17.03 -11.39 -25.29
C LEU A 138 16.03 -12.35 -24.61
N LEU A 139 16.18 -13.66 -24.86
CA LEU A 139 15.58 -14.70 -24.02
C LEU A 139 16.41 -14.89 -22.75
N SER A 140 16.45 -13.86 -21.90
CA SER A 140 16.56 -14.11 -20.47
C SER A 140 15.13 -14.18 -19.94
N PRO A 141 14.66 -15.31 -19.38
CA PRO A 141 13.38 -15.33 -18.72
C PRO A 141 13.47 -14.37 -17.53
N THR A 142 12.74 -13.25 -17.57
CA THR A 142 12.42 -12.48 -16.36
C THR A 142 11.48 -13.34 -15.53
N ILE A 143 12.07 -14.33 -14.84
CA ILE A 143 11.48 -14.97 -13.68
C ILE A 143 11.27 -13.83 -12.68
N PRO A 144 10.09 -13.68 -12.05
CA PRO A 144 9.94 -12.69 -10.99
C PRO A 144 11.01 -12.98 -9.94
N GLU A 145 11.99 -12.09 -9.79
CA GLU A 145 13.04 -12.25 -8.79
C GLU A 145 12.34 -12.26 -7.43
N LEU A 146 12.22 -13.45 -6.84
CA LEU A 146 11.88 -13.56 -5.43
C LEU A 146 13.02 -12.88 -4.67
N LEU A 147 12.76 -11.66 -4.21
CA LEU A 147 13.62 -10.90 -3.31
C LEU A 147 13.53 -11.55 -1.93
N TRP A 148 14.51 -12.38 -1.58
CA TRP A 148 14.62 -12.98 -0.26
C TRP A 148 15.29 -12.00 0.69
N GLN A 149 14.82 -11.92 1.94
CA GLN A 149 15.53 -11.17 2.98
C GLN A 149 16.38 -12.14 3.80
N ILE A 150 17.70 -11.99 3.73
CA ILE A 150 18.65 -12.76 4.55
C ILE A 150 19.25 -11.87 5.64
N LYS A 151 19.52 -12.48 6.79
CA LYS A 151 20.24 -11.85 7.89
C LYS A 151 21.74 -11.95 7.64
N ALA A 152 22.39 -10.83 7.37
CA ALA A 152 23.82 -10.75 7.16
C ALA A 152 24.59 -10.93 8.50
N PRO A 153 25.90 -11.25 8.44
CA PRO A 153 26.74 -11.51 9.62
C PRO A 153 26.89 -10.31 10.57
N ASP A 154 26.55 -9.12 10.09
CA ASP A 154 26.59 -7.84 10.81
C ASP A 154 25.23 -7.45 11.43
N ASP A 155 24.29 -8.40 11.53
CA ASP A 155 22.93 -8.22 12.05
C ASP A 155 22.02 -7.37 11.16
N SER A 156 22.46 -7.01 9.95
CA SER A 156 21.67 -6.28 8.96
C SER A 156 20.83 -7.22 8.08
N PHE A 157 19.74 -6.71 7.53
CA PHE A 157 18.85 -7.47 6.63
C PHE A 157 19.04 -6.97 5.20
N ILE A 158 19.49 -7.85 4.31
CA ILE A 158 19.71 -7.55 2.90
C ILE A 158 18.70 -8.31 2.04
N GLN A 159 18.19 -7.64 1.02
CA GLN A 159 17.32 -8.24 0.00
C GLN A 159 18.21 -8.79 -1.12
N VAL A 160 18.10 -10.09 -1.37
CA VAL A 160 18.98 -10.83 -2.28
C VAL A 160 18.10 -11.73 -3.15
N ALA A 161 18.38 -11.77 -4.45
CA ALA A 161 17.68 -12.65 -5.38
C ALA A 161 18.05 -14.12 -5.10
N THR A 162 17.16 -15.08 -5.40
CA THR A 162 17.41 -16.52 -5.21
C THR A 162 18.77 -16.98 -5.77
N SER A 163 19.16 -16.41 -6.92
CA SER A 163 20.40 -16.73 -7.63
C SER A 163 21.67 -16.28 -6.91
N GLU A 164 21.57 -15.28 -6.04
CA GLU A 164 22.71 -14.71 -5.31
C GLU A 164 22.85 -15.29 -3.89
N LEU A 165 21.85 -16.03 -3.41
CA LEU A 165 21.88 -16.66 -2.08
C LEU A 165 23.04 -17.66 -1.91
N SER A 166 23.46 -18.33 -2.98
CA SER A 166 24.61 -19.25 -2.97
C SER A 166 25.93 -18.52 -2.73
N GLY A 167 26.06 -17.28 -3.23
CA GLY A 167 27.25 -16.43 -3.07
C GLY A 167 27.39 -15.84 -1.67
N TRP A 168 26.29 -15.74 -0.92
CA TRP A 168 26.26 -15.20 0.44
C TRP A 168 26.50 -16.23 1.55
N GLY A 169 26.77 -17.49 1.21
CA GLY A 169 27.11 -18.53 2.20
C GLY A 169 25.94 -18.88 3.12
N VAL A 170 24.71 -18.83 2.61
CA VAL A 170 23.49 -19.16 3.36
C VAL A 170 23.52 -20.66 3.72
N ILE A 171 23.69 -20.97 5.01
CA ILE A 171 23.65 -22.34 5.54
C ILE A 171 22.26 -22.72 6.06
N ALA A 172 22.00 -24.02 6.28
CA ALA A 172 20.69 -24.56 6.67
C ALA A 172 20.05 -23.92 7.91
N THR A 173 20.86 -23.35 8.79
CA THR A 173 20.45 -22.67 10.03
C THR A 173 20.25 -21.16 9.88
N THR A 174 20.46 -20.60 8.68
CA THR A 174 20.30 -19.17 8.41
C THR A 174 18.80 -18.83 8.33
N PRO A 175 18.32 -17.85 9.12
CA PRO A 175 16.95 -17.38 9.01
C PRO A 175 16.79 -16.55 7.73
N VAL A 176 15.85 -16.95 6.90
CA VAL A 176 15.52 -16.33 5.62
C VAL A 176 14.03 -15.97 5.61
N TYR A 177 13.69 -14.80 5.10
CA TYR A 177 12.30 -14.36 4.94
C TYR A 177 11.89 -14.33 3.47
N SER A 178 10.72 -14.91 3.17
CA SER A 178 10.05 -14.80 1.88
C SER A 178 8.62 -14.26 2.03
N PRO A 179 8.15 -13.43 1.07
CA PRO A 179 6.77 -12.93 1.06
C PRO A 179 5.71 -14.03 1.06
N ALA A 180 6.04 -15.21 0.50
CA ALA A 180 5.10 -16.33 0.37
C ALA A 180 5.05 -17.22 1.63
N THR A 181 6.13 -17.29 2.41
CA THR A 181 6.27 -18.29 3.48
C THR A 181 6.68 -17.73 4.84
N GLY A 182 6.96 -16.43 4.93
CA GLY A 182 7.41 -15.75 6.15
C GLY A 182 8.85 -16.09 6.54
N TRP A 183 9.20 -15.87 7.80
CA TRP A 183 10.52 -16.23 8.34
C TRP A 183 10.63 -17.74 8.52
N LYS A 184 11.56 -18.37 7.80
CA LYS A 184 11.91 -19.78 7.96
C LYS A 184 13.42 -19.97 7.93
N LEU A 185 13.89 -21.03 8.56
CA LEU A 185 15.28 -21.45 8.39
C LEU A 185 15.47 -21.93 6.95
N ALA A 186 16.59 -21.57 6.33
CA ALA A 186 16.88 -21.90 4.93
C ALA A 186 16.72 -23.41 4.64
N GLY A 187 17.11 -24.29 5.59
CA GLY A 187 16.95 -25.74 5.46
C GLY A 187 15.51 -26.26 5.56
N LYS A 188 14.53 -25.43 5.92
CA LYS A 188 13.08 -25.78 5.94
C LYS A 188 12.30 -25.18 4.79
N VAL A 189 12.98 -24.54 3.83
CA VAL A 189 12.37 -23.98 2.62
C VAL A 189 12.68 -24.92 1.45
N PRO A 190 11.69 -25.62 0.88
CA PRO A 190 11.91 -26.57 -0.21
C PRO A 190 12.50 -25.90 -1.47
N GLU A 191 12.29 -24.58 -1.63
CA GLU A 191 12.84 -23.78 -2.73
C GLU A 191 14.34 -23.48 -2.58
N LEU A 192 14.90 -23.61 -1.36
CA LEU A 192 16.33 -23.38 -1.07
C LEU A 192 17.12 -24.68 -0.86
N ALA A 193 16.45 -25.84 -0.95
CA ALA A 193 17.04 -27.16 -0.69
C ALA A 193 18.14 -27.59 -1.69
N GLY A 194 18.31 -26.86 -2.80
CA GLY A 194 19.38 -27.10 -3.79
C GLY A 194 20.57 -26.13 -3.70
N ILE A 195 20.49 -25.11 -2.83
CA ILE A 195 21.50 -24.05 -2.69
C ILE A 195 22.24 -24.14 -1.34
N VAL A 196 21.63 -24.81 -0.36
CA VAL A 196 21.99 -24.83 1.06
C VAL A 196 22.45 -26.22 1.49
#